data_AF-A0A382ZT64-F1
#
_entry.id   AF-A0A382ZT64-F1
#
_cell.length_a   1.000
_cell.length_b   1.000
_cell.length_c   1.000
_cell.angle_alpha   90.00
_cell.angle_beta   90.00
_cell.angle_gamma   90.00
#
_symmetry.space_group_name_H-M   'P 1'
#
loop_
_entity.id
_entity.type
_entity.pdbx_description
1 polymer ?
#
loop_
_entity_poly.entity_id
_entity_poly.type
_entity_poly.pdbx_seq_one_letter_code
_entity_poly.pdbx_strand_id
1 'polypeptide(L)'
;MKSQILIKINDFIKNRLIELSGVLLILVSIFLLASIISYSPSDPNFIYTPENAKIKNIGGYYGSVISDFLLQSLGLISIFLVFNFFYWGTKL
;
A
#
# COMPACT_ATOMS: atom_id res chain seq x y z
N MET A 1 24.57 33.09 12.70
CA MET A 1 25.11 31.73 12.45
C MET A 1 24.20 30.59 12.90
N LYS A 2 23.67 30.54 14.15
CA LYS A 2 22.78 29.43 14.60
C LYS A 2 21.57 29.13 13.69
N SER A 3 20.94 30.17 13.14
CA SER A 3 19.79 30.05 12.23
C SER A 3 20.10 29.28 10.94
N GLN A 4 21.29 29.46 10.33
CA GLN A 4 21.64 28.74 9.10
C GLN A 4 21.88 27.25 9.32
N ILE A 5 22.39 26.85 10.50
CA ILE A 5 22.59 25.44 10.84
C ILE A 5 21.23 24.76 11.05
N LEU A 6 20.30 25.42 11.75
CA LEU A 6 18.93 24.92 11.95
C LEU A 6 18.19 24.71 10.62
N ILE A 7 18.32 25.65 9.68
CA ILE A 7 17.70 25.52 8.35
C ILE A 7 18.26 24.30 7.60
N LYS A 8 19.60 24.13 7.58
CA LYS A 8 20.23 22.98 6.92
C LYS A 8 19.80 21.64 7.52
N ILE A 9 19.69 21.54 8.84
CA ILE A 9 19.22 20.33 9.51
C ILE A 9 17.76 20.05 9.13
N ASN A 10 16.91 21.07 9.13
CA ASN A 10 15.51 20.93 8.77
C ASN A 10 15.34 20.47 7.32
N ASP A 11 16.09 21.06 6.39
CA ASP A 11 16.05 20.68 4.96
C ASP A 11 16.54 19.24 4.76
N PHE A 12 17.59 18.82 5.46
CA PHE A 12 18.08 17.44 5.42
C PHE A 12 17.03 16.45 5.93
N ILE A 13 16.42 16.71 7.10
CA ILE A 13 15.38 15.85 7.67
C ILE A 13 14.17 15.78 6.73
N LYS A 14 13.73 16.93 6.21
CA LYS A 14 12.60 17.01 5.29
C LYS A 14 12.85 16.17 4.04
N ASN A 15 14.02 16.31 3.40
CA ASN A 15 14.35 15.52 2.22
C ASN A 15 14.38 14.03 2.52
N ARG A 16 14.95 13.63 3.68
CA ARG A 16 15.01 12.21 4.06
C ARG A 16 13.62 11.63 4.35
N LEU A 17 12.72 12.40 4.95
CA LEU A 17 11.34 11.97 5.18
C LEU A 17 10.57 11.81 3.87
N ILE A 18 10.81 12.68 2.88
CA ILE A 18 10.21 12.58 1.55
C ILE A 18 10.68 11.29 0.86
N GLU A 19 11.99 11.02 0.84
CA GLU A 19 12.55 9.77 0.28
C GLU A 19 11.97 8.52 0.95
N LEU A 20 11.89 8.51 2.29
CA LEU A 20 11.29 7.40 3.04
C LEU A 20 9.81 7.20 2.71
N SER A 21 9.07 8.30 2.50
CA SER A 21 7.68 8.24 2.09
C SER A 21 7.52 7.65 0.69
N GLY A 22 8.42 7.99 -0.24
CA GLY A 22 8.47 7.41 -1.58
C GLY A 22 8.70 5.89 -1.55
N VAL A 23 9.71 5.44 -0.79
CA VAL A 23 9.99 4.00 -0.59
C VAL A 23 8.81 3.28 0.03
N LEU A 24 8.20 3.86 1.07
CA LEU A 24 7.02 3.26 1.72
C LEU A 24 5.86 3.13 0.74
N LEU A 25 5.63 4.13 -0.11
CA LEU A 25 4.57 4.10 -1.11
C LEU A 25 4.80 3.02 -2.17
N ILE A 26 6.05 2.79 -2.59
CA ILE A 26 6.42 1.67 -3.47
C ILE A 26 6.09 0.34 -2.79
N LEU A 27 6.48 0.15 -1.53
CA LEU A 27 6.19 -1.09 -0.79
C LEU A 27 4.69 -1.34 -0.66
N VAL A 28 3.91 -0.31 -0.35
CA VAL A 28 2.44 -0.38 -0.32
C VAL A 28 1.88 -0.77 -1.69
N SER A 29 2.39 -0.20 -2.78
CA SER A 29 1.93 -0.55 -4.12
C SER A 29 2.17 -2.03 -4.47
N ILE A 30 3.35 -2.57 -4.11
CA ILE A 30 3.69 -3.97 -4.34
C ILE A 30 2.78 -4.88 -3.50
N PHE A 31 2.55 -4.52 -2.23
CA PHE A 31 1.65 -5.24 -1.35
C PHE A 31 0.21 -5.26 -1.88
N LEU A 32 -0.29 -4.13 -2.38
CA LEU A 32 -1.61 -4.02 -2.99
C LEU A 32 -1.71 -4.88 -4.25
N LEU A 33 -0.69 -4.87 -5.11
CA LEU A 33 -0.65 -5.71 -6.30
C LEU A 33 -0.74 -7.19 -5.95
N ALA A 34 0.11 -7.64 -5.01
CA ALA A 34 0.13 -9.01 -4.55
C ALA A 34 -1.21 -9.42 -3.93
N SER A 35 -1.82 -8.52 -3.16
CA SER A 35 -3.13 -8.75 -2.54
C SER A 35 -4.25 -8.88 -3.58
N ILE A 36 -4.27 -8.02 -4.61
CA ILE A 36 -5.28 -8.07 -5.68
C ILE A 36 -5.10 -9.33 -6.55
N ILE A 37 -3.88 -9.68 -6.93
CA ILE A 37 -3.60 -10.85 -7.77
C ILE A 37 -3.91 -12.16 -7.03
N SER A 38 -3.62 -12.22 -5.73
CA SER A 38 -3.90 -13.40 -4.90
C SER A 38 -5.29 -13.40 -4.26
N TYR A 39 -6.20 -12.54 -4.72
CA TYR A 39 -7.57 -12.48 -4.22
C TYR A 39 -8.31 -13.82 -4.45
N SER A 40 -8.96 -14.31 -3.40
CA SER A 40 -9.85 -15.46 -3.47
C SER A 40 -11.20 -15.12 -2.82
N PRO A 41 -12.34 -15.37 -3.50
CA PRO A 41 -13.67 -15.13 -2.93
C PRO A 41 -13.99 -15.98 -1.69
N SER A 42 -13.20 -17.04 -1.44
CA SER A 42 -13.35 -17.90 -0.26
C SER A 42 -12.58 -17.39 0.96
N ASP A 43 -11.74 -16.36 0.79
CA ASP A 43 -10.98 -15.78 1.90
C ASP A 43 -11.91 -14.94 2.80
N PRO A 44 -11.60 -14.83 4.10
CA PRO A 44 -12.38 -14.02 5.03
C PRO A 44 -12.29 -12.54 4.65
N ASN A 45 -13.44 -11.89 4.56
CA ASN A 45 -13.54 -10.46 4.28
C ASN A 45 -14.26 -9.72 5.41
N PHE A 46 -14.53 -8.42 5.22
CA PHE A 46 -15.12 -7.57 6.25
C PHE A 46 -16.54 -8.01 6.67
N ILE A 47 -17.29 -8.68 5.77
CA ILE A 47 -18.70 -9.03 5.95
C ILE A 47 -18.85 -10.51 6.33
N TYR A 48 -17.93 -11.36 5.87
CA TYR A 48 -18.01 -12.80 5.99
C TYR A 48 -16.68 -13.38 6.45
N THR A 49 -16.69 -14.00 7.63
CA THR A 49 -15.55 -14.72 8.18
C THR A 49 -15.95 -16.18 8.43
N PRO A 50 -15.52 -17.13 7.58
CA PRO A 50 -15.77 -18.56 7.82
C PRO A 50 -15.03 -19.06 9.07
N GLU A 51 -15.65 -19.93 9.86
CA GLU A 51 -15.08 -20.49 11.10
C GLU A 51 -13.75 -21.25 10.90
N ASN A 52 -13.52 -21.82 9.70
CA ASN A 52 -12.32 -22.58 9.35
C ASN A 52 -11.60 -22.00 8.11
N ALA A 53 -11.65 -20.69 7.92
CA ALA A 53 -11.12 -20.06 6.72
C ALA A 53 -9.59 -20.22 6.60
N LYS A 54 -9.14 -20.96 5.58
CA LYS A 54 -7.73 -20.98 5.17
C LYS A 54 -7.48 -19.79 4.24
N ILE A 55 -6.80 -18.77 4.75
CA ILE A 55 -6.46 -17.57 3.98
C ILE A 55 -5.48 -17.95 2.86
N LYS A 56 -5.88 -17.69 1.61
CA LYS A 56 -5.06 -17.91 0.41
C LYS A 56 -4.33 -16.65 -0.03
N ASN A 57 -4.86 -15.47 0.28
CA ASN A 57 -4.22 -14.21 -0.04
C ASN A 57 -2.81 -14.11 0.56
N ILE A 58 -1.84 -13.71 -0.26
CA ILE A 58 -0.43 -13.60 0.15
C ILE A 58 -0.26 -12.50 1.22
N GLY A 59 -1.09 -11.46 1.16
CA GLY A 59 -1.14 -10.39 2.17
C GLY A 59 -1.89 -10.80 3.45
N GLY A 60 -2.23 -12.06 3.61
CA GLY A 60 -2.98 -12.58 4.76
C GLY A 60 -4.39 -11.99 4.82
N TYR A 61 -4.93 -11.90 6.04
CA TYR A 61 -6.28 -11.36 6.28
C TYR A 61 -6.43 -9.93 5.77
N TYR A 62 -5.44 -9.06 6.04
CA TYR A 62 -5.48 -7.67 5.59
C TYR A 62 -5.44 -7.55 4.06
N GLY A 63 -4.61 -8.36 3.39
CA GLY A 63 -4.58 -8.42 1.93
C GLY A 63 -5.92 -8.85 1.35
N SER A 64 -6.57 -9.86 1.95
CA SER A 64 -7.90 -10.31 1.55
C SER A 64 -8.95 -9.20 1.69
N VAL A 65 -9.05 -8.55 2.86
CA VAL A 65 -10.02 -7.47 3.10
C VAL A 65 -9.80 -6.29 2.16
N ILE A 66 -8.54 -5.86 1.97
CA ILE A 66 -8.21 -4.73 1.10
C ILE A 66 -8.51 -5.05 -0.36
N SER A 67 -8.11 -6.23 -0.84
CA SER A 67 -8.37 -6.63 -2.23
C SER A 67 -9.86 -6.82 -2.51
N ASP A 68 -10.61 -7.40 -1.58
CA ASP A 68 -12.07 -7.53 -1.66
C ASP A 68 -12.73 -6.15 -1.79
N PHE A 69 -12.37 -5.22 -0.90
CA PHE A 69 -12.90 -3.86 -0.93
C PHE A 69 -12.56 -3.13 -2.24
N LEU A 70 -11.30 -3.19 -2.69
CA LEU A 70 -10.86 -2.52 -3.92
C LEU A 70 -11.54 -3.10 -5.17
N LEU A 71 -11.65 -4.42 -5.26
CA LEU A 71 -12.30 -5.07 -6.40
C LEU A 71 -13.82 -4.87 -6.38
N GLN A 72 -14.46 -4.84 -5.21
CA GLN A 72 -15.90 -4.59 -5.13
C GLN A 72 -16.27 -3.14 -5.43
N SER A 73 -15.43 -2.18 -5.02
CA SER A 73 -15.69 -0.75 -5.20
C SER A 73 -15.24 -0.21 -6.56
N LEU A 74 -14.09 -0.63 -7.06
CA LEU A 74 -13.47 -0.12 -8.29
C LEU A 74 -13.37 -1.16 -9.41
N GLY A 75 -13.58 -2.45 -9.12
CA GLY A 75 -13.33 -3.52 -10.07
C GLY A 75 -11.85 -3.59 -10.48
N LEU A 76 -11.61 -3.99 -11.73
CA LEU A 76 -10.26 -4.11 -12.31
C LEU A 76 -9.52 -2.76 -12.41
N ILE A 77 -10.23 -1.63 -12.32
CA ILE A 77 -9.62 -0.29 -12.34
C ILE A 77 -8.69 -0.10 -11.13
N SER A 78 -8.91 -0.84 -10.04
CA SER A 78 -8.02 -0.86 -8.87
C SER A 78 -6.56 -1.17 -9.21
N ILE A 79 -6.26 -1.90 -10.29
CA ILE A 79 -4.88 -2.15 -10.74
C ILE A 79 -4.19 -0.85 -11.17
N PHE A 80 -4.91 0.09 -11.79
CA PHE A 80 -4.34 1.40 -12.15
C PHE A 80 -4.01 2.25 -10.93
N LEU A 81 -4.75 2.09 -9.82
CA LEU A 81 -4.41 2.74 -8.55
C LEU A 81 -3.03 2.28 -8.06
N VAL A 82 -2.75 0.98 -8.18
CA VAL A 82 -1.45 0.41 -7.80
C VAL A 82 -0.33 0.99 -8.65
N PHE A 83 -0.50 1.06 -9.97
CA PHE A 83 0.50 1.68 -10.85
C PHE A 83 0.71 3.16 -10.55
N ASN A 84 -0.34 3.91 -10.20
CA ASN A 84 -0.20 5.32 -9.79
C ASN A 84 0.63 5.45 -8.51
N PHE A 85 0.36 4.64 -7.49
CA PHE A 85 1.13 4.68 -6.24
C PHE A 85 2.59 4.27 -6.46
N PHE A 86 2.85 3.25 -7.28
CA PHE A 86 4.20 2.88 -7.65
C PHE A 86 4.93 4.05 -8.33
N TYR A 87 4.29 4.66 -9.34
CA TYR A 87 4.89 5.79 -10.08
C TYR A 87 5.15 6.99 -9.17
N TRP A 88 4.19 7.38 -8.33
CA TRP A 88 4.40 8.47 -7.36
C TRP A 88 5.51 8.16 -6.38
N GLY A 89 5.62 6.91 -5.91
CA GLY A 89 6.68 6.49 -5.01
C GLY A 89 8.07 6.60 -5.63
N THR A 90 8.19 6.38 -6.95
CA THR A 90 9.47 6.58 -7.67
C THR A 90 9.81 8.05 -7.94
N LYS A 91 8.83 8.95 -7.81
CA LYS A 91 8.98 10.39 -8.10
C LYS A 91 9.21 11.22 -6.84
N LEU A 92 8.75 10.74 -5.68
CA LEU A 92 8.98 11.30 -4.35
C LEU A 92 10.45 11.12 -3.93
#